data_AF-A0A3D2R1A6-F1
#
_entry.id   AF-A0A3D2R1A6-F1
#
_cell.length_a   1.000
_cell.length_b   1.000
_cell.length_c   1.000
_cell.angle_alpha   90.00
_cell.angle_beta   90.00
_cell.angle_gamma   90.00
#
_symmetry.space_group_name_H-M   'P 1'
#
loop_
_entity.id
_entity.type
_entity.pdbx_description
1 polymer ?
#
loop_
_entity_poly.entity_id
_entity_poly.type
_entity_poly.pdbx_seq_one_letter_code
_entity_poly.pdbx_strand_id
1 'polypeptide(L)'
;MKDNDIKDIIFVTEEELKNIREMNGDFSKAKMNLGDLELQKQSLIKYIDSIKDVFTKHEKILMEKYGDDAVINIETGEVTKKQ
;
A
#
# COMPACT_ATOMS: atom_id res chain seq x y z
N MET A 1 41.52 -45.31 -10.47
CA MET A 1 41.71 -44.33 -9.39
C MET A 1 42.40 -43.14 -10.03
N LYS A 2 41.66 -42.07 -10.28
CA LYS A 2 42.22 -40.81 -10.80
C LYS A 2 41.78 -39.71 -9.83
N ASP A 3 42.76 -38.88 -9.52
CA ASP A 3 42.82 -37.89 -8.46
C ASP A 3 41.53 -37.09 -8.27
N ASN A 4 41.17 -36.97 -7.00
CA ASN A 4 40.09 -36.11 -6.55
C ASN A 4 40.65 -34.68 -6.56
N ASP A 5 40.28 -33.88 -7.57
CA ASP A 5 40.53 -32.43 -7.62
C ASP A 5 39.82 -31.75 -6.44
N ILE A 6 40.45 -31.76 -5.26
CA ILE A 6 40.02 -30.93 -4.14
C ILE A 6 40.41 -29.50 -4.50
N LYS A 7 39.45 -28.73 -5.00
CA LYS A 7 39.59 -27.27 -5.13
C LYS A 7 40.00 -26.70 -3.78
N ASP A 8 41.08 -25.93 -3.72
CA ASP A 8 41.48 -25.19 -2.52
C ASP A 8 40.30 -24.33 -2.03
N ILE A 9 39.82 -24.62 -0.81
CA ILE A 9 38.73 -23.88 -0.17
C ILE A 9 39.35 -22.76 0.64
N ILE A 10 39.11 -21.52 0.22
CA ILE A 10 39.53 -20.30 0.94
C ILE A 10 38.34 -19.77 1.73
N PHE A 11 38.55 -19.54 3.03
CA PHE A 11 37.56 -18.95 3.91
C PHE A 11 37.79 -17.44 4.07
N VAL A 12 36.70 -16.69 4.11
CA VAL A 12 36.72 -15.28 4.52
C VAL A 12 37.00 -15.17 6.02
N THR A 13 37.49 -14.02 6.47
CA THR A 13 37.63 -13.74 7.89
C THR A 13 36.26 -13.65 8.58
N GLU A 14 36.24 -13.83 9.89
CA GLU A 14 35.01 -13.69 10.68
C GLU A 14 34.40 -12.29 10.55
N GLU A 15 35.23 -11.25 10.42
CA GLU A 15 34.77 -9.86 10.24
C GLU A 15 34.09 -9.67 8.87
N GLU A 16 34.73 -10.13 7.79
CA GLU A 16 34.15 -10.08 6.45
C GLU A 16 32.85 -10.88 6.38
N LEU A 17 32.82 -12.07 6.97
CA LEU A 17 31.64 -12.92 7.02
C LEU A 17 30.50 -12.27 7.80
N LYS A 18 30.80 -11.64 8.94
CA LYS A 18 29.84 -10.89 9.73
C LYS A 18 29.26 -9.73 8.93
N ASN A 19 30.09 -8.93 8.28
CA ASN A 19 29.66 -7.79 7.47
C ASN A 19 28.73 -8.23 6.33
N ILE A 20 29.08 -9.30 5.59
CA ILE A 20 28.24 -9.84 4.51
C ILE A 20 26.88 -10.31 5.04
N ARG A 21 26.86 -10.98 6.20
CA ARG A 21 25.61 -11.46 6.83
C ARG A 21 24.72 -10.30 7.26
N GLU A 22 25.29 -9.27 7.87
CA GLU A 22 24.57 -8.07 8.29
C GLU A 22 23.99 -7.33 7.08
N MET A 23 24.80 -7.06 6.06
CA MET A 23 24.36 -6.42 4.82
C MET A 23 23.22 -7.17 4.14
N ASN A 24 23.29 -8.51 4.07
CA ASN A 24 22.22 -9.31 3.48
C ASN A 24 20.94 -9.30 4.35
N GLY A 25 21.11 -9.29 5.68
CA GLY A 25 20.01 -9.14 6.62
C GLY A 25 19.28 -7.81 6.42
N ASP A 26 20.01 -6.71 6.37
CA ASP A 26 19.44 -5.38 6.19
C ASP A 26 18.83 -5.18 4.80
N PHE A 27 19.45 -5.72 3.75
CA PHE A 27 18.86 -5.76 2.41
C PHE A 27 17.54 -6.52 2.37
N SER A 28 17.46 -7.66 3.06
CA SER A 28 16.24 -8.46 3.13
C SER A 28 15.13 -7.76 3.91
N LYS A 29 15.45 -7.13 5.05
CA LYS A 29 14.50 -6.30 5.81
C LYS A 29 13.98 -5.13 4.98
N ALA A 30 14.85 -4.43 4.25
CA ALA A 30 14.46 -3.30 3.41
C ALA A 30 13.46 -3.71 2.32
N LYS A 31 13.68 -4.86 1.66
CA LYS A 31 12.73 -5.40 0.68
C LYS A 31 11.37 -5.75 1.28
N MET A 32 11.36 -6.38 2.47
CA MET A 32 10.11 -6.71 3.16
C MET A 32 9.34 -5.44 3.53
N ASN A 33 10.00 -4.45 4.14
CA ASN A 33 9.38 -3.19 4.51
C ASN A 33 8.82 -2.45 3.28
N LEU A 34 9.54 -2.48 2.15
CA LEU A 34 9.04 -1.89 0.90
C LEU A 34 7.77 -2.60 0.40
N GLY A 35 7.74 -3.93 0.46
CA GLY A 35 6.56 -4.71 0.12
C GLY A 35 5.36 -4.37 1.02
N ASP A 36 5.59 -4.29 2.33
CA ASP A 36 4.55 -3.95 3.30
C ASP A 36 3.99 -2.53 3.05
N LEU A 37 4.84 -1.57 2.71
CA LEU A 37 4.41 -0.21 2.38
C LEU A 37 3.53 -0.16 1.13
N GLU A 38 3.86 -0.93 0.08
CA GLU A 38 3.03 -0.96 -1.12
C GLU A 38 1.65 -1.60 -0.83
N LEU A 39 1.60 -2.64 -0.01
CA LEU A 39 0.33 -3.25 0.43
C LEU A 39 -0.51 -2.27 1.27
N GLN A 40 0.11 -1.52 2.17
CA GLN A 40 -0.57 -0.50 2.97
C GLN A 40 -1.15 0.62 2.08
N LYS A 41 -0.35 1.12 1.13
CA LYS A 41 -0.78 2.12 0.15
C LYS A 41 -1.97 1.62 -0.69
N GLN A 42 -1.90 0.39 -1.20
CA GLN A 42 -2.99 -0.18 -1.98
C GLN A 42 -4.28 -0.31 -1.15
N SER A 43 -4.15 -0.63 0.13
CA SER A 43 -5.29 -0.70 1.06
C SER A 43 -5.94 0.66 1.27
N LEU A 44 -5.15 1.73 1.42
CA LEU A 44 -5.66 3.10 1.52
C LEU A 44 -6.37 3.54 0.24
N ILE A 45 -5.83 3.22 -0.94
CA ILE A 45 -6.49 3.52 -2.22
C ILE A 45 -7.87 2.87 -2.30
N LYS A 46 -7.95 1.56 -1.97
CA LYS A 46 -9.24 0.84 -1.94
C LYS A 46 -10.23 1.46 -0.97
N TYR A 47 -9.75 1.91 0.19
CA TYR A 47 -10.60 2.58 1.17
C TYR A 47 -11.16 3.91 0.62
N ILE A 48 -10.33 4.72 -0.02
CA ILE A 48 -10.77 5.96 -0.68
C ILE A 48 -11.84 5.66 -1.73
N ASP A 49 -11.65 4.63 -2.56
CA ASP A 49 -12.64 4.28 -3.58
C ASP A 49 -13.95 3.79 -2.95
N SER A 50 -13.88 3.02 -1.85
CA SER A 50 -15.08 2.62 -1.11
C SER A 50 -15.85 3.81 -0.53
N ILE A 51 -15.15 4.86 -0.09
CA ILE A 51 -15.77 6.10 0.38
C ILE A 51 -16.53 6.77 -0.78
N LYS A 52 -15.89 6.90 -1.96
CA LYS A 52 -16.55 7.49 -3.14
C LYS A 52 -17.82 6.74 -3.51
N ASP A 53 -17.78 5.40 -3.51
CA ASP A 53 -18.95 4.58 -3.80
C ASP A 53 -20.09 4.83 -2.81
N VAL A 54 -19.77 4.99 -1.53
CA VAL A 54 -20.75 5.34 -0.48
C VAL A 54 -21.32 6.74 -0.73
N PHE A 55 -20.49 7.72 -1.07
CA PHE A 55 -20.95 9.07 -1.42
C PHE A 55 -21.91 9.06 -2.60
N THR A 56 -21.56 8.40 -3.71
CA THR A 56 -22.43 8.31 -4.90
C THR A 56 -23.77 7.64 -4.59
N LYS A 57 -23.78 6.61 -3.74
CA LYS A 57 -25.02 5.98 -3.28
C LYS A 57 -25.88 6.95 -2.47
N HIS A 58 -25.27 7.70 -1.55
CA HIS A 58 -25.98 8.69 -0.74
C HIS A 58 -26.48 9.87 -1.57
N GLU A 59 -25.69 10.39 -2.51
CA GLU A 59 -26.13 11.43 -3.45
C GLU A 59 -27.37 10.98 -4.21
N LYS A 60 -27.38 9.75 -4.75
CA LYS A 60 -28.53 9.21 -5.46
C LYS A 60 -29.79 9.17 -4.57
N ILE A 61 -29.67 8.71 -3.32
CA ILE A 61 -30.78 8.69 -2.36
C ILE A 61 -31.31 10.12 -2.10
N LEU A 62 -30.41 11.09 -2.00
CA LEU A 62 -30.78 12.48 -1.76
C LEU A 62 -31.43 13.12 -3.00
N MET A 63 -30.94 12.84 -4.21
CA MET A 63 -31.56 13.26 -5.47
C MET A 63 -32.96 12.68 -5.63
N GLU A 64 -33.15 11.39 -5.34
CA GLU A 64 -34.47 10.73 -5.35
C GLU A 64 -35.44 11.38 -4.36
N LYS A 65 -34.93 11.90 -3.23
CA LYS A 65 -35.76 12.51 -2.16
C LYS A 65 -36.08 13.98 -2.39
N TYR A 66 -35.12 14.76 -2.89
CA TYR A 66 -35.21 16.22 -2.96
C TYR A 66 -35.34 16.77 -4.39
N GLY A 67 -35.16 15.91 -5.40
CA GLY A 67 -35.18 16.26 -6.82
C GLY A 67 -33.77 16.46 -7.39
N ASP A 68 -33.62 16.20 -8.69
CA ASP A 68 -32.34 16.33 -9.41
C ASP A 68 -31.83 17.79 -9.46
N ASP A 69 -32.71 18.76 -9.21
CA ASP A 69 -32.42 20.19 -9.14
C ASP A 69 -32.01 20.68 -7.74
N ALA A 70 -32.01 19.79 -6.74
CA ALA A 70 -31.67 20.13 -5.37
C ALA A 70 -30.16 20.40 -5.19
N VAL A 71 -29.84 21.46 -4.43
CA VAL A 71 -28.49 21.80 -3.98
C VAL A 71 -28.48 21.69 -2.45
N ILE A 72 -27.68 20.77 -1.94
CA ILE A 72 -27.56 20.48 -0.51
C ILE A 72 -26.30 21.16 0.01
N ASN A 73 -26.45 22.02 1.02
CA ASN A 73 -25.33 22.56 1.76
C ASN A 73 -24.79 21.47 2.70
N ILE A 74 -23.55 21.03 2.50
CA ILE A 74 -22.95 19.92 3.27
C ILE A 74 -22.64 20.32 4.72
N GLU A 75 -22.49 21.62 5.00
CA GLU A 75 -22.18 22.13 6.35
C GLU A 75 -23.45 22.34 7.18
N THR A 76 -24.53 22.83 6.57
CA THR A 76 -25.78 23.18 7.28
C THR A 76 -26.92 22.19 7.07
N GLY A 77 -26.84 21.36 6.03
CA GLY A 77 -27.91 20.45 5.60
C GLY A 77 -29.07 21.14 4.86
N GLU A 78 -28.97 22.45 4.57
CA GLU A 78 -30.02 23.19 3.86
C GLU A 78 -30.17 22.70 2.42
N VAL A 79 -31.43 22.49 1.98
CA VAL A 79 -31.76 22.06 0.62
C VAL A 79 -32.38 23.23 -0.13
N THR A 80 -31.71 23.68 -1.18
CA THR A 80 -32.21 24.71 -2.09
C THR A 80 -32.42 24.11 -3.48
N LYS A 81 -33.03 24.85 -4.40
CA LYS A 81 -33.16 24.43 -5.81
C LYS A 81 -32.27 25.32 -6.66
N LYS A 82 -31.67 24.77 -7.71
CA LYS A 82 -31.02 25.59 -8.75
C LYS A 82 -32.09 26.53 -9.34
N GLN A 83 -31.91 27.84 -9.13
CA GLN A 83 -32.66 28.88 -9.83
C GLN A 83 -32.37 28.85 -11.32
#